data_AF-A0A8J2P6H7-F1
#
_entry.id   AF-A0A8J2P6H7-F1
#
_cell.length_a   1.000
_cell.length_b   1.000
_cell.length_c   1.000
_cell.angle_alpha   90.00
_cell.angle_beta   90.00
_cell.angle_gamma   90.00
#
_symmetry.space_group_name_H-M   'P 1'
#
loop_
_entity.id
_entity.type
_entity.pdbx_description
1 polymer ?
#
loop_
_entity_poly.entity_id
_entity_poly.type
_entity_poly.pdbx_seq_one_letter_code
_entity_poly.pdbx_strand_id
1 'polypeptide(L)'
;CTIFQHEFSTYPPHERLSVLNIKPNPMKEYAITLERKKIKKARNVVRRLDAELAAVAPHFQDTPELMAIDQPIILSSPRAGTSHDITLNIGREFVGLKNMTMTCYLNSLIQSLFFTPEFRNAVNMYQYVDDIKKKKSIAFALQKLFLQLQFSVRDSIGTEELTNTFGWKGEEVWIQHDIEELYRLLMEHLSEEFKSTPLQGILSGLYGGILNDYVECLECKNRNCKEELFLALPLPVRVFGSPLNAPTLEEALRSFIVPEILDDKNQYNCERCQKPCDAKKGFSFKKLPYILTIALKRFEFNWERLTRHKLNDKVIFPMVLDMNDMVDSNISAAP
;
A
#
# COMPACT_ATOMS: atom_id res chain seq x y z
N CYS A 1 53.86 -3.82 14.72
CA CYS A 1 53.76 -4.06 13.28
C CYS A 1 52.82 -3.01 12.70
N THR A 2 53.22 -1.78 12.31
CA THR A 2 54.36 -1.42 11.44
C THR A 2 54.42 -2.43 10.28
N ILE A 3 54.24 -2.10 9.00
CA ILE A 3 54.70 -0.94 8.24
C ILE A 3 53.83 -0.82 6.96
N PHE A 4 53.80 0.38 6.35
CA PHE A 4 53.43 0.68 4.97
C PHE A 4 51.95 1.04 4.66
N GLN A 5 51.53 2.18 5.21
CA GLN A 5 51.10 3.27 4.34
C GLN A 5 52.35 3.82 3.65
N HIS A 6 52.53 3.56 2.36
CA HIS A 6 53.11 4.45 1.35
C HIS A 6 53.29 3.65 0.06
N GLU A 7 53.03 4.31 -1.07
CA GLU A 7 53.12 3.79 -2.44
C GLU A 7 51.92 2.96 -2.91
N PHE A 8 50.86 3.62 -3.35
CA PHE A 8 50.24 3.45 -4.67
C PHE A 8 49.27 4.62 -4.91
N SER A 9 49.82 5.83 -4.75
CA SER A 9 49.23 7.10 -5.16
C SER A 9 49.99 7.58 -6.40
N THR A 10 50.00 6.77 -7.45
CA THR A 10 50.37 7.17 -8.81
C THR A 10 49.71 6.16 -9.74
N TYR A 11 49.05 6.63 -10.80
CA TYR A 11 48.33 5.92 -11.88
C TYR A 11 46.79 5.84 -11.78
N PRO A 12 46.07 6.33 -12.81
CA PRO A 12 44.59 6.37 -12.87
C PRO A 12 43.93 5.03 -13.26
N PRO A 13 42.61 4.84 -12.97
CA PRO A 13 41.93 3.53 -13.01
C PRO A 13 41.63 2.93 -14.40
N HIS A 14 41.95 3.64 -15.49
CA HIS A 14 41.56 3.22 -16.84
C HIS A 14 42.51 2.20 -17.50
N GLU A 15 43.57 1.75 -16.82
CA GLU A 15 44.54 0.78 -17.37
C GLU A 15 44.77 -0.47 -16.51
N ARG A 16 43.81 -0.88 -15.69
CA ARG A 16 43.83 -2.21 -15.08
C ARG A 16 42.57 -2.97 -15.46
N LEU A 17 42.57 -3.55 -16.66
CA LEU A 17 41.82 -4.75 -17.07
C LEU A 17 42.16 -5.11 -18.53
N SER A 18 43.43 -5.41 -18.80
CA SER A 18 43.88 -6.11 -20.01
C SER A 18 44.47 -7.47 -19.63
N VAL A 19 43.71 -8.26 -18.87
CA VAL A 19 43.95 -9.70 -18.71
C VAL A 19 42.57 -10.33 -18.54
N LEU A 20 41.94 -10.74 -19.64
CA LEU A 20 40.96 -11.84 -19.73
C LEU A 20 40.52 -11.94 -21.20
N ASN A 21 41.27 -12.74 -21.93
CA ASN A 21 41.15 -13.00 -23.36
C ASN A 21 39.91 -13.89 -23.64
N ILE A 22 38.71 -13.30 -23.71
CA ILE A 22 37.46 -14.02 -24.04
C ILE A 22 37.00 -13.62 -25.45
N LYS A 23 36.94 -14.60 -26.36
CA LYS A 23 36.47 -14.41 -27.75
C LYS A 23 35.01 -13.92 -27.79
N PRO A 24 34.64 -13.07 -28.77
CA PRO A 24 33.28 -12.54 -28.90
C PRO A 24 32.26 -13.65 -29.23
N ASN A 25 31.15 -13.66 -28.48
CA ASN A 25 30.02 -14.56 -28.68
C ASN A 25 29.04 -13.94 -29.71
N PRO A 26 28.82 -14.57 -30.89
CA PRO A 26 27.99 -14.04 -31.97
C PRO A 26 26.50 -13.88 -31.62
N MET A 27 26.03 -14.46 -30.51
CA MET A 27 24.64 -14.28 -30.03
C MET A 27 24.41 -12.92 -29.35
N LYS A 28 25.47 -12.26 -28.87
CA LYS A 28 25.38 -10.96 -28.19
C LYS A 28 25.13 -9.81 -29.17
N GLU A 29 25.70 -9.89 -30.39
CA GLU A 29 25.44 -8.91 -31.45
C GLU A 29 24.05 -9.06 -32.08
N TYR A 30 23.53 -10.29 -32.19
CA TYR A 30 22.17 -10.53 -32.71
C TYR A 30 21.09 -9.98 -31.76
N ALA A 31 21.27 -10.14 -30.45
CA ALA A 31 20.37 -9.58 -29.43
C ALA A 31 20.36 -8.04 -29.43
N ILE A 32 21.53 -7.40 -29.52
CA ILE A 32 21.66 -5.94 -29.62
C ILE A 32 21.01 -5.41 -30.92
N THR A 33 21.08 -6.17 -32.01
CA THR A 33 20.45 -5.80 -33.29
C THR A 33 18.93 -5.92 -33.25
N LEU A 34 18.40 -6.93 -32.56
CA LEU A 34 16.95 -7.11 -32.36
C LEU A 34 16.35 -6.02 -31.45
N GLU A 35 17.03 -5.65 -30.36
CA GLU A 35 16.60 -4.52 -29.51
C GLU A 35 16.66 -3.19 -30.25
N ARG A 36 17.73 -2.92 -31.02
CA ARG A 36 17.81 -1.70 -31.84
C ARG A 36 16.71 -1.61 -32.90
N LYS A 37 16.31 -2.74 -33.52
CA LYS A 37 15.17 -2.79 -34.46
C LYS A 37 13.82 -2.56 -33.76
N LYS A 38 13.61 -3.12 -32.56
CA LYS A 38 12.40 -2.88 -31.76
C LYS A 38 12.29 -1.42 -31.29
N ILE A 39 13.39 -0.82 -30.84
CA ILE A 39 13.47 0.59 -30.44
C ILE A 39 13.25 1.53 -31.63
N LYS A 40 13.77 1.20 -32.83
CA LYS A 40 13.53 1.99 -34.05
C LYS A 40 12.07 1.90 -34.51
N LYS A 41 11.42 0.73 -34.35
CA LYS A 41 9.99 0.55 -34.65
C LYS A 41 9.11 1.34 -33.67
N ALA A 42 9.44 1.32 -32.37
CA ALA A 42 8.75 2.11 -31.35
C ALA A 42 8.90 3.63 -31.58
N ARG A 43 10.12 4.12 -31.91
CA ARG A 43 10.35 5.53 -32.25
C ARG A 43 9.58 6.00 -33.49
N ASN A 44 9.41 5.14 -34.48
CA ASN A 44 8.62 5.47 -35.66
C ASN A 44 7.12 5.54 -35.36
N VAL A 45 6.62 4.73 -34.43
CA VAL A 45 5.22 4.79 -33.97
C VAL A 45 4.98 6.08 -33.17
N VAL A 46 5.87 6.43 -32.24
CA VAL A 46 5.78 7.68 -31.48
C VAL A 46 5.84 8.91 -32.39
N ARG A 47 6.76 8.95 -33.36
CA ARG A 47 6.81 10.05 -34.35
C ARG A 47 5.56 10.15 -35.22
N ARG A 48 4.89 9.03 -35.49
CA ARG A 48 3.64 9.02 -36.26
C ARG A 48 2.48 9.56 -35.42
N LEU A 49 2.41 9.18 -34.15
CA LEU A 49 1.44 9.71 -33.18
C LEU A 49 1.65 11.20 -32.91
N ASP A 50 2.90 11.66 -32.78
CA ASP A 50 3.21 13.09 -32.61
C ASP A 50 2.83 13.92 -33.84
N ALA A 51 3.02 13.37 -35.05
CA ALA A 51 2.60 14.01 -36.30
C ALA A 51 1.07 14.03 -36.46
N GLU A 52 0.38 12.97 -36.03
CA GLU A 52 -1.09 12.91 -35.99
C GLU A 52 -1.65 13.89 -34.94
N LEU A 53 -1.01 14.02 -33.77
CA LEU A 53 -1.39 14.98 -32.73
C LEU A 53 -1.18 16.43 -33.17
N ALA A 54 -0.06 16.71 -33.85
CA ALA A 54 0.22 18.04 -34.41
C ALA A 54 -0.74 18.43 -35.56
N ALA A 55 -1.29 17.45 -36.28
CA ALA A 55 -2.30 17.68 -37.32
C ALA A 55 -3.70 17.97 -36.75
N VAL A 56 -3.99 17.52 -35.52
CA VAL A 56 -5.27 17.75 -34.83
C VAL A 56 -5.24 19.03 -33.97
N ALA A 57 -4.06 19.48 -33.55
CA ALA A 57 -3.85 20.67 -32.72
C ALA A 57 -4.50 21.99 -33.20
N PRO A 58 -4.60 22.31 -34.52
CA PRO A 58 -5.21 23.58 -34.94
C PRO A 58 -6.75 23.64 -34.83
N HIS A 59 -7.42 22.58 -34.34
CA HIS A 59 -8.88 22.56 -34.14
C HIS A 59 -9.34 22.82 -32.69
N PHE A 60 -8.44 23.15 -31.76
CA PHE A 60 -8.76 23.36 -30.34
C PHE A 60 -8.49 24.78 -29.81
N GLN A 61 -8.20 25.74 -30.68
CA GLN A 61 -8.12 27.16 -30.31
C GLN A 61 -9.35 27.85 -30.88
N ASP A 62 -10.43 27.92 -30.09
CA ASP A 62 -11.42 29.01 -30.05
C ASP A 62 -12.74 28.55 -29.40
N THR A 63 -12.79 28.50 -28.07
CA THR A 63 -14.05 28.71 -27.31
C THR A 63 -13.71 29.25 -25.90
N PRO A 64 -14.03 30.52 -25.58
CA PRO A 64 -13.80 31.10 -24.27
C PRO A 64 -15.07 31.00 -23.43
N GLU A 65 -15.18 30.00 -22.55
CA GLU A 65 -16.12 30.03 -21.42
C GLU A 65 -15.87 28.81 -20.51
N LEU A 66 -15.21 29.03 -19.37
CA LEU A 66 -15.23 28.15 -18.20
C LEU A 66 -14.64 28.91 -17.00
N MET A 67 -15.35 29.98 -16.61
CA MET A 67 -15.36 30.48 -15.24
C MET A 67 -16.81 30.44 -14.76
N ALA A 68 -17.00 29.92 -13.55
CA ALA A 68 -18.26 29.71 -12.82
C ALA A 68 -19.09 28.47 -13.21
N ILE A 69 -19.31 27.58 -12.24
CA ILE A 69 -20.63 27.16 -11.72
C ILE A 69 -20.36 26.30 -10.47
N ASP A 70 -20.63 26.89 -9.31
CA ASP A 70 -21.04 26.16 -8.10
C ASP A 70 -22.46 25.63 -8.34
N GLN A 71 -22.65 24.31 -8.44
CA GLN A 71 -23.86 23.57 -8.00
C GLN A 71 -23.77 22.06 -8.31
N PRO A 72 -24.45 21.19 -7.53
CA PRO A 72 -24.34 19.75 -7.64
C PRO A 72 -25.14 19.20 -8.83
N ILE A 73 -24.49 18.48 -9.73
CA ILE A 73 -25.13 17.90 -10.91
C ILE A 73 -25.87 16.61 -10.52
N ILE A 74 -27.20 16.67 -10.55
CA ILE A 74 -28.10 15.51 -10.58
C ILE A 74 -28.13 14.96 -12.02
N LEU A 75 -27.69 13.72 -12.23
CA LEU A 75 -27.70 13.08 -13.54
C LEU A 75 -29.06 12.44 -13.84
N SER A 76 -29.91 13.14 -14.58
CA SER A 76 -31.01 12.56 -15.35
C SER A 76 -30.59 12.35 -16.81
N SER A 77 -30.82 11.15 -17.35
CA SER A 77 -30.51 10.75 -18.73
C SER A 77 -31.33 11.52 -19.78
N PRO A 78 -30.72 11.88 -20.93
CA PRO A 78 -31.45 11.77 -22.19
C PRO A 78 -30.64 11.27 -23.39
N ARG A 79 -31.41 10.97 -24.45
CA ARG A 79 -31.11 10.25 -25.70
C ARG A 79 -30.18 10.98 -26.69
N ALA A 80 -29.48 10.13 -27.44
CA ALA A 80 -28.92 10.24 -28.80
C ALA A 80 -29.06 11.55 -29.59
N GLY A 81 -27.91 12.10 -30.01
CA GLY A 81 -27.76 13.11 -31.05
C GLY A 81 -26.30 13.53 -31.20
N THR A 82 -25.80 13.58 -32.43
CA THR A 82 -24.39 13.65 -32.85
C THR A 82 -23.67 14.99 -32.61
N SER A 83 -22.51 14.97 -31.95
CA SER A 83 -21.33 15.82 -32.21
C SER A 83 -20.14 15.24 -31.42
N HIS A 84 -18.90 15.51 -31.86
CA HIS A 84 -17.67 14.86 -31.39
C HIS A 84 -17.40 15.04 -29.87
N ASP A 85 -17.97 14.17 -29.06
CA ASP A 85 -17.53 13.95 -27.68
C ASP A 85 -16.44 12.89 -27.65
N ILE A 86 -15.30 13.22 -27.03
CA ILE A 86 -14.33 12.22 -26.57
C ILE A 86 -15.05 11.37 -25.53
N THR A 87 -15.75 10.35 -26.01
CA THR A 87 -16.43 9.38 -25.19
C THR A 87 -15.32 8.62 -24.47
N LEU A 88 -15.12 8.88 -23.17
CA LEU A 88 -14.41 7.94 -22.31
C LEU A 88 -15.00 6.57 -22.62
N ASN A 89 -14.17 5.60 -23.01
CA ASN A 89 -14.61 4.24 -23.33
C ASN A 89 -15.38 3.63 -22.14
N ILE A 90 -16.71 3.75 -22.11
CA ILE A 90 -17.64 3.14 -21.15
C ILE A 90 -17.81 1.63 -21.48
N GLY A 91 -16.71 0.93 -21.77
CA GLY A 91 -16.76 -0.46 -22.22
C GLY A 91 -15.47 -1.25 -22.14
N ARG A 92 -14.40 -0.73 -21.54
CA ARG A 92 -13.22 -1.56 -21.26
C ARG A 92 -13.40 -2.30 -19.94
N GLU A 93 -13.33 -3.62 -20.01
CA GLU A 93 -13.19 -4.49 -18.84
C GLU A 93 -11.93 -4.12 -18.06
N PHE A 94 -11.98 -4.23 -16.73
CA PHE A 94 -10.83 -3.99 -15.86
C PHE A 94 -9.69 -4.96 -16.19
N VAL A 95 -8.45 -4.47 -16.14
CA VAL A 95 -7.26 -5.29 -16.40
C VAL A 95 -6.89 -6.10 -15.16
N GLY A 96 -6.72 -7.40 -15.32
CA GLY A 96 -6.31 -8.32 -14.26
C GLY A 96 -4.81 -8.28 -13.97
N LEU A 97 -4.40 -8.99 -12.91
CA LEU A 97 -2.99 -9.27 -12.63
C LEU A 97 -2.69 -10.74 -12.90
N LYS A 98 -1.60 -11.01 -13.60
CA LYS A 98 -1.14 -12.36 -13.87
C LYS A 98 -0.67 -12.99 -12.57
N ASN A 99 -1.28 -14.11 -12.18
CA ASN A 99 -0.80 -14.84 -11.02
C ASN A 99 0.51 -15.56 -11.36
N MET A 100 1.60 -15.17 -10.71
CA MET A 100 2.92 -15.77 -10.89
C MET A 100 3.18 -16.84 -9.82
N THR A 101 2.22 -17.75 -9.68
CA THR A 101 2.13 -18.82 -8.67
C THR A 101 1.39 -18.44 -7.37
N MET A 102 2.12 -18.13 -6.28
CA MET A 102 1.55 -17.93 -4.94
C MET A 102 1.33 -16.45 -4.63
N THR A 103 1.42 -15.56 -5.63
CA THR A 103 1.30 -14.11 -5.47
C THR A 103 -0.14 -13.60 -5.49
N CYS A 104 -1.14 -14.47 -5.32
CA CYS A 104 -2.55 -14.08 -5.34
C CYS A 104 -2.93 -13.08 -4.25
N TYR A 105 -2.30 -13.17 -3.07
CA TYR A 105 -2.49 -12.21 -1.97
C TYR A 105 -1.96 -10.82 -2.34
N LEU A 106 -0.78 -10.76 -2.98
CA LEU A 106 -0.21 -9.52 -3.52
C LEU A 106 -1.13 -8.94 -4.59
N ASN A 107 -1.57 -9.75 -5.55
CA ASN A 107 -2.44 -9.28 -6.63
C ASN A 107 -3.75 -8.70 -6.10
N SER A 108 -4.36 -9.35 -5.09
CA SER A 108 -5.57 -8.86 -4.44
C SER A 108 -5.32 -7.52 -3.75
N LEU A 109 -4.21 -7.40 -3.02
CA LEU A 109 -3.83 -6.14 -2.37
C LEU A 109 -3.59 -5.02 -3.38
N ILE A 110 -2.84 -5.28 -4.45
CA ILE A 110 -2.55 -4.26 -5.48
C ILE A 110 -3.82 -3.80 -6.18
N GLN A 111 -4.75 -4.70 -6.50
CA GLN A 111 -6.04 -4.33 -7.07
C GLN A 111 -6.85 -3.47 -6.09
N SER A 112 -6.94 -3.85 -4.82
CA SER A 112 -7.62 -3.04 -3.79
C SER A 112 -7.01 -1.63 -3.68
N LEU A 113 -5.68 -1.52 -3.67
CA LEU A 113 -4.99 -0.23 -3.62
C LEU A 113 -5.17 0.58 -4.91
N PHE A 114 -5.19 -0.06 -6.07
CA PHE A 114 -5.40 0.58 -7.38
C PHE A 114 -6.82 1.16 -7.51
N PHE A 115 -7.81 0.46 -6.97
CA PHE A 115 -9.20 0.90 -6.97
C PHE A 115 -9.53 1.94 -5.88
N THR A 116 -8.58 2.28 -5.02
CA THR A 116 -8.65 3.44 -4.13
C THR A 116 -8.10 4.68 -4.87
N PRO A 117 -8.95 5.59 -5.40
CA PRO A 117 -8.51 6.67 -6.28
C PRO A 117 -7.52 7.62 -5.61
N GLU A 118 -7.71 7.91 -4.32
CA GLU A 118 -6.84 8.80 -3.53
C GLU A 118 -5.42 8.24 -3.45
N PHE A 119 -5.30 6.94 -3.16
CA PHE A 119 -3.99 6.27 -3.12
C PHE A 119 -3.36 6.16 -4.51
N ARG A 120 -4.14 5.78 -5.53
CA ARG A 120 -3.66 5.70 -6.92
C ARG A 120 -3.13 7.05 -7.40
N ASN A 121 -3.86 8.13 -7.13
CA ASN A 121 -3.46 9.48 -7.52
C ASN A 121 -2.17 9.91 -6.79
N ALA A 122 -2.06 9.62 -5.48
CA ALA A 122 -0.85 9.87 -4.72
C ALA A 122 0.37 9.17 -5.35
N VAL A 123 0.26 7.88 -5.67
CA VAL A 123 1.32 7.11 -6.33
C VAL A 123 1.64 7.67 -7.73
N ASN A 124 0.62 8.09 -8.49
CA ASN A 124 0.83 8.68 -9.82
C ASN A 124 1.52 10.06 -9.76
N MET A 125 1.31 10.84 -8.71
CA MET A 125 1.97 12.13 -8.49
C MET A 125 3.41 12.01 -7.98
N TYR A 126 3.87 10.80 -7.62
CA TYR A 126 5.24 10.59 -7.16
C TYR A 126 6.23 10.94 -8.27
N GLN A 127 7.06 11.95 -8.01
CA GLN A 127 8.12 12.37 -8.91
C GLN A 127 9.39 11.59 -8.58
N TYR A 128 9.69 10.61 -9.42
CA TYR A 128 10.93 9.86 -9.31
C TYR A 128 12.12 10.74 -9.74
N VAL A 129 13.01 11.06 -8.79
CA VAL A 129 14.29 11.71 -9.08
C VAL A 129 15.29 10.63 -9.45
N ASP A 130 15.84 10.72 -10.66
CA ASP A 130 16.81 9.78 -11.27
C ASP A 130 18.14 9.79 -10.50
N ASP A 131 18.14 9.19 -9.31
CA ASP A 131 19.36 8.98 -8.55
C ASP A 131 19.93 7.62 -8.94
N ILE A 132 21.10 7.62 -9.59
CA ILE A 132 21.79 6.46 -10.19
C ILE A 132 22.02 5.30 -9.17
N LYS A 133 21.81 5.56 -7.88
CA LYS A 133 21.91 4.61 -6.77
C LYS A 133 20.61 3.86 -6.42
N LYS A 134 19.43 4.28 -6.90
CA LYS A 134 18.13 3.68 -6.53
C LYS A 134 17.58 2.70 -7.57
N LYS A 135 18.29 1.59 -7.82
CA LYS A 135 17.80 0.50 -8.70
C LYS A 135 16.54 -0.25 -8.19
N LYS A 136 15.88 0.20 -7.11
CA LYS A 136 14.75 -0.51 -6.46
C LYS A 136 13.77 0.43 -5.72
N SER A 137 13.20 1.44 -6.38
CA SER A 137 12.09 2.21 -5.78
C SER A 137 10.79 1.41 -5.91
N ILE A 138 10.13 1.16 -4.77
CA ILE A 138 8.84 0.46 -4.73
C ILE A 138 7.76 1.40 -5.27
N ALA A 139 7.81 2.68 -4.90
CA ALA A 139 6.85 3.68 -5.39
C ALA A 139 6.87 3.80 -6.92
N PHE A 140 8.06 3.81 -7.54
CA PHE A 140 8.20 3.84 -9.00
C PHE A 140 7.67 2.58 -9.68
N ALA A 141 7.99 1.39 -9.14
CA ALA A 141 7.46 0.13 -9.67
C ALA A 141 5.93 0.07 -9.58
N LEU A 142 5.37 0.55 -8.47
CA LEU A 142 3.93 0.62 -8.26
C LEU A 142 3.25 1.63 -9.20
N GLN A 143 3.85 2.81 -9.40
CA GLN A 143 3.38 3.81 -10.36
C GLN A 143 3.32 3.23 -11.78
N LYS A 144 4.38 2.56 -12.23
CA LYS A 144 4.42 1.91 -13.53
C LYS A 144 3.34 0.83 -13.66
N LEU A 145 3.13 0.03 -12.61
CA LEU A 145 2.09 -0.99 -12.58
C LEU A 145 0.68 -0.39 -12.66
N PHE A 146 0.42 0.72 -11.95
CA PHE A 146 -0.87 1.42 -12.00
C PHE A 146 -1.15 2.03 -13.36
N LEU A 147 -0.14 2.63 -14.01
CA LEU A 147 -0.27 3.11 -15.38
C LEU A 147 -0.57 1.96 -16.36
N GLN A 148 0.04 0.79 -16.16
CA GLN A 148 -0.26 -0.39 -16.98
C GLN A 148 -1.69 -0.89 -16.73
N LEU A 149 -2.15 -0.96 -15.48
CA LEU A 149 -3.53 -1.34 -15.17
C LEU A 149 -4.57 -0.38 -15.76
N GLN A 150 -4.23 0.92 -15.85
CA GLN A 150 -5.13 1.95 -16.35
C GLN A 150 -5.17 2.03 -17.89
N PHE A 151 -4.03 1.86 -18.57
CA PHE A 151 -3.92 2.16 -20.00
C PHE A 151 -3.61 0.96 -20.89
N SER A 152 -3.25 -0.18 -20.32
CA SER A 152 -2.93 -1.37 -21.12
C SER A 152 -4.14 -1.85 -21.92
N VAL A 153 -3.85 -2.44 -23.07
CA VAL A 153 -4.80 -3.16 -23.92
C VAL A 153 -4.84 -4.66 -23.63
N ARG A 154 -3.97 -5.13 -22.72
CA ARG A 154 -3.88 -6.55 -22.32
C ARG A 154 -4.90 -6.85 -21.24
N ASP A 155 -5.40 -8.09 -21.24
CA ASP A 155 -6.31 -8.58 -20.21
C ASP A 155 -5.64 -8.77 -18.83
N SER A 156 -4.31 -8.97 -18.80
CA SER A 156 -3.55 -9.07 -17.56
C SER A 156 -2.13 -8.52 -17.63
N ILE A 157 -1.66 -8.03 -16.49
CA ILE A 157 -0.31 -7.46 -16.28
C ILE A 157 0.46 -8.28 -15.25
N GLY A 158 1.74 -8.52 -15.50
CA GLY A 158 2.62 -9.20 -14.55
C GLY A 158 3.18 -8.25 -13.49
N THR A 159 3.46 -8.79 -12.30
CA THR A 159 3.99 -8.04 -11.15
C THR A 159 5.49 -8.25 -10.95
N GLU A 160 6.22 -8.75 -11.96
CA GLU A 160 7.63 -9.16 -11.85
C GLU A 160 8.52 -8.02 -11.32
N GLU A 161 8.32 -6.82 -11.85
CA GLU A 161 9.10 -5.65 -11.48
C GLU A 161 8.88 -5.26 -10.02
N LEU A 162 7.63 -5.29 -9.56
CA LEU A 162 7.27 -5.01 -8.17
C LEU A 162 7.86 -6.07 -7.22
N THR A 163 7.70 -7.36 -7.51
CA THR A 163 8.29 -8.43 -6.68
C THR A 163 9.81 -8.34 -6.62
N ASN A 164 10.46 -7.95 -7.71
CA ASN A 164 11.91 -7.73 -7.75
C ASN A 164 12.35 -6.55 -6.86
N THR A 165 11.51 -5.50 -6.74
CA THR A 165 11.81 -4.37 -5.84
C THR A 165 11.73 -4.74 -4.36
N PHE A 166 10.82 -5.64 -3.98
CA PHE A 166 10.77 -6.23 -2.63
C PHE A 166 11.98 -7.12 -2.32
N GLY A 167 12.79 -7.46 -3.33
CA GLY A 167 13.94 -8.34 -3.18
C GLY A 167 13.61 -9.82 -3.27
N TRP A 168 12.34 -10.17 -3.52
CA TRP A 168 11.90 -11.55 -3.67
C TRP A 168 12.58 -12.18 -4.88
N LYS A 169 13.43 -13.17 -4.63
CA LYS A 169 14.13 -13.92 -5.68
C LYS A 169 13.90 -15.42 -5.52
N GLY A 170 13.63 -16.09 -6.64
CA GLY A 170 13.59 -17.56 -6.69
C GLY A 170 12.49 -18.15 -5.81
N GLU A 171 12.90 -18.85 -4.75
CA GLU A 171 12.03 -19.64 -3.86
C GLU A 171 11.11 -18.78 -2.96
N GLU A 172 11.46 -17.52 -2.68
CA GLU A 172 10.66 -16.63 -1.84
C GLU A 172 9.28 -16.28 -2.46
N VAL A 173 9.20 -16.26 -3.80
CA VAL A 173 7.92 -16.03 -4.52
C VAL A 173 6.92 -17.18 -4.29
N TRP A 174 7.39 -18.32 -3.79
CA TRP A 174 6.60 -19.53 -3.53
C TRP A 174 6.12 -19.60 -2.08
N ILE A 175 6.55 -18.69 -1.21
CA ILE A 175 6.12 -18.61 0.18
C ILE A 175 4.83 -17.80 0.26
N GLN A 176 3.82 -18.32 0.97
CA GLN A 176 2.63 -17.54 1.31
C GLN A 176 2.99 -16.60 2.46
N HIS A 177 3.02 -15.31 2.17
CA HIS A 177 3.25 -14.28 3.18
C HIS A 177 1.95 -13.88 3.87
N ASP A 178 2.08 -13.35 5.10
CA ASP A 178 0.96 -12.72 5.76
C ASP A 178 0.62 -11.40 5.06
N ILE A 179 -0.65 -11.23 4.69
CA ILE A 179 -1.11 -10.04 3.97
C ILE A 179 -1.02 -8.78 4.85
N GLU A 180 -1.20 -8.93 6.16
CA GLU A 180 -1.06 -7.83 7.12
C GLU A 180 0.39 -7.33 7.13
N GLU A 181 1.35 -8.26 7.17
CA GLU A 181 2.78 -7.93 7.16
C GLU A 181 3.19 -7.29 5.84
N LEU A 182 2.77 -7.86 4.70
CA LEU A 182 3.05 -7.28 3.39
C LEU A 182 2.48 -5.86 3.27
N TYR A 183 1.23 -5.65 3.70
CA TYR A 183 0.60 -4.33 3.67
C TYR A 183 1.37 -3.33 4.53
N ARG A 184 1.71 -3.71 5.76
CA ARG A 184 2.48 -2.85 6.68
C ARG A 184 3.84 -2.47 6.10
N LEU A 185 4.58 -3.45 5.58
CA LEU A 185 5.88 -3.22 4.95
C LEU A 185 5.73 -2.30 3.73
N LEU A 186 4.75 -2.55 2.86
CA LEU A 186 4.50 -1.71 1.68
C LEU A 186 4.22 -0.25 2.10
N MET A 187 3.32 -0.04 3.06
CA MET A 187 2.97 1.30 3.54
C MET A 187 4.15 2.00 4.23
N GLU A 188 4.96 1.28 5.02
CA GLU A 188 6.16 1.82 5.67
C GLU A 188 7.20 2.29 4.64
N HIS A 189 7.48 1.47 3.62
CA HIS A 189 8.44 1.83 2.57
C HIS A 189 7.93 2.99 1.71
N LEU A 190 6.65 3.00 1.34
CA LEU A 190 6.06 4.12 0.60
C LEU A 190 6.09 5.40 1.43
N SER A 191 5.79 5.32 2.73
CA SER A 191 5.88 6.46 3.65
C SER A 191 7.30 7.03 3.67
N GLU A 192 8.32 6.17 3.76
CA GLU A 192 9.72 6.57 3.71
C GLU A 192 10.10 7.26 2.39
N GLU A 193 9.70 6.68 1.24
CA GLU A 193 9.94 7.29 -0.07
C GLU A 193 9.22 8.64 -0.24
N PHE A 194 8.05 8.81 0.39
CA PHE A 194 7.27 10.05 0.31
C PHE A 194 7.76 11.15 1.26
N LYS A 195 8.53 10.82 2.32
CA LYS A 195 9.02 11.81 3.32
C LYS A 195 9.76 12.99 2.70
N SER A 196 10.51 12.77 1.62
CA SER A 196 11.28 13.83 0.94
C SER A 196 10.54 14.47 -0.24
N THR A 197 9.22 14.28 -0.33
CA THR A 197 8.40 14.76 -1.45
C THR A 197 7.19 15.54 -0.92
N PRO A 198 6.45 16.28 -1.79
CA PRO A 198 5.18 16.90 -1.40
C PRO A 198 4.10 15.91 -0.92
N LEU A 199 4.31 14.60 -1.10
CA LEU A 199 3.40 13.54 -0.65
C LEU A 199 3.64 13.13 0.81
N GLN A 200 4.53 13.80 1.54
CA GLN A 200 4.80 13.49 2.93
C GLN A 200 3.52 13.45 3.76
N GLY A 201 3.32 12.35 4.50
CA GLY A 201 2.16 12.18 5.38
C GLY A 201 0.84 11.84 4.68
N ILE A 202 0.80 11.72 3.35
CA ILE A 202 -0.44 11.39 2.62
C ILE A 202 -1.02 10.04 3.06
N LEU A 203 -0.17 9.04 3.30
CA LEU A 203 -0.59 7.71 3.74
C LEU A 203 -1.21 7.76 5.14
N SER A 204 -0.63 8.53 6.06
CA SER A 204 -1.19 8.76 7.39
C SER A 204 -2.48 9.58 7.33
N GLY A 205 -2.63 10.49 6.36
CA GLY A 205 -3.87 11.24 6.15
C GLY A 205 -5.02 10.37 5.63
N LEU A 206 -4.71 9.41 4.75
CA LEU A 206 -5.69 8.52 4.12
C LEU A 206 -6.04 7.33 5.00
N TYR A 207 -5.04 6.58 5.45
CA TYR A 207 -5.18 5.30 6.16
C TYR A 207 -4.91 5.40 7.66
N GLY A 208 -4.38 6.53 8.15
CA GLY A 208 -4.00 6.70 9.54
C GLY A 208 -5.18 6.96 10.47
N GLY A 209 -5.42 6.01 11.37
CA GLY A 209 -6.27 6.19 12.54
C GLY A 209 -5.45 6.29 13.82
N ILE A 210 -6.06 6.79 14.90
CA ILE A 210 -5.43 6.93 16.21
C ILE A 210 -6.19 6.08 17.22
N LEU A 211 -5.48 5.17 17.87
CA LEU A 211 -5.92 4.42 19.03
C LEU A 211 -5.36 5.06 20.31
N ASN A 212 -6.15 5.02 21.36
CA ASN A 212 -5.73 5.31 22.73
C ASN A 212 -5.50 3.97 23.44
N ASP A 213 -4.24 3.57 23.64
CA ASP A 213 -3.85 2.48 24.54
C ASP A 213 -3.86 3.04 25.96
N TYR A 214 -4.78 2.57 26.79
CA TYR A 214 -4.93 3.08 28.15
C TYR A 214 -4.85 1.98 29.20
N VAL A 215 -4.33 2.37 30.36
CA VAL A 215 -4.34 1.59 31.58
C VAL A 215 -4.95 2.44 32.69
N GLU A 216 -6.06 1.99 33.25
CA GLU A 216 -6.76 2.64 34.36
C GLU A 216 -6.65 1.80 35.63
N CYS A 217 -6.02 2.35 36.67
CA CYS A 217 -5.94 1.70 37.97
C CYS A 217 -7.32 1.66 38.64
N LEU A 218 -7.75 0.48 39.11
CA LEU A 218 -9.08 0.32 39.70
C LEU A 218 -9.20 0.94 41.09
N GLU A 219 -8.08 1.04 41.82
CA GLU A 219 -8.03 1.62 43.16
C GLU A 219 -8.04 3.16 43.14
N CYS A 220 -7.09 3.79 42.45
CA CYS A 220 -6.94 5.25 42.46
C CYS A 220 -7.58 5.97 41.26
N LYS A 221 -8.17 5.23 40.31
CA LYS A 221 -8.79 5.74 39.07
C LYS A 221 -7.86 6.58 38.20
N ASN A 222 -6.54 6.45 38.38
CA ASN A 222 -5.58 7.10 37.50
C ASN A 222 -5.55 6.38 36.15
N ARG A 223 -5.80 7.12 35.06
CA ARG A 223 -5.75 6.62 33.68
C ARG A 223 -4.48 7.13 33.01
N ASN A 224 -3.58 6.21 32.66
CA ASN A 224 -2.48 6.49 31.75
C ASN A 224 -2.94 6.17 30.33
N CYS A 225 -2.68 7.05 29.37
CA CYS A 225 -3.15 6.91 27.99
C CYS A 225 -2.03 7.28 27.03
N LYS A 226 -1.80 6.42 26.04
CA LYS A 226 -0.82 6.62 24.97
C LYS A 226 -1.52 6.55 23.63
N GLU A 227 -1.22 7.52 22.78
CA GLU A 227 -1.72 7.55 21.41
C GLU A 227 -0.85 6.69 20.50
N GLU A 228 -1.48 5.81 19.73
CA GLU A 228 -0.84 4.94 18.76
C GLU A 228 -1.49 5.11 17.38
N LEU A 229 -0.66 5.37 16.37
CA LEU A 229 -1.10 5.45 14.98
C LEU A 229 -1.22 4.05 14.40
N PHE A 230 -2.34 3.75 13.75
CA PHE A 230 -2.52 2.51 12.98
C PHE A 230 -2.86 2.83 11.51
N LEU A 231 -2.37 1.99 10.59
CA LEU A 231 -2.70 2.04 9.15
C LEU A 231 -3.62 0.89 8.71
N ALA A 232 -3.73 -0.15 9.55
CA ALA A 232 -4.65 -1.25 9.42
C ALA A 232 -5.01 -1.74 10.83
N LEU A 233 -6.25 -2.17 11.00
CA LEU A 233 -6.75 -2.70 12.25
C LEU A 233 -6.74 -4.24 12.22
N PRO A 234 -5.86 -4.90 13.00
CA PRO A 234 -5.85 -6.34 13.10
C PRO A 234 -6.98 -6.84 14.02
N LEU A 235 -8.00 -7.47 13.45
CA LEU A 235 -9.14 -7.98 14.20
C LEU A 235 -9.10 -9.50 14.35
N PRO A 236 -9.06 -10.04 15.59
CA PRO A 236 -9.20 -11.47 15.82
C PRO A 236 -10.61 -11.94 15.47
N VAL A 237 -10.71 -13.09 14.79
CA VAL A 237 -12.01 -13.69 14.44
C VAL A 237 -12.63 -14.42 15.64
N ARG A 238 -11.78 -14.97 16.51
CA ARG A 238 -12.17 -15.57 17.78
C ARG A 238 -11.67 -14.69 18.91
N VAL A 239 -12.55 -14.37 19.85
CA VAL A 239 -12.17 -13.58 21.02
C VAL A 239 -11.58 -14.54 22.05
N PHE A 240 -10.32 -14.32 22.43
CA PHE A 240 -9.65 -15.14 23.43
C PHE A 240 -10.40 -15.07 24.77
N GLY A 241 -10.71 -16.24 25.36
CA GLY A 241 -11.47 -16.31 26.62
C GLY A 241 -12.99 -16.13 26.50
N SER A 242 -13.53 -15.85 25.31
CA SER A 242 -14.97 -15.82 25.08
C SER A 242 -15.45 -17.13 24.45
N PRO A 243 -16.56 -17.73 24.94
CA PRO A 243 -17.21 -18.85 24.26
C PRO A 243 -17.93 -18.40 22.97
N LEU A 244 -18.02 -17.09 22.72
CA LEU A 244 -18.68 -16.52 21.55
C LEU A 244 -17.66 -16.37 20.42
N ASN A 245 -17.90 -17.09 19.33
CA ASN A 245 -17.46 -16.64 18.01
C ASN A 245 -18.08 -15.26 17.77
N ALA A 246 -17.35 -14.28 17.26
CA ALA A 246 -17.94 -13.01 16.83
C ALA A 246 -18.51 -13.20 15.41
N PRO A 247 -19.83 -13.42 15.23
CA PRO A 247 -20.38 -13.63 13.90
C PRO A 247 -20.37 -12.37 13.05
N THR A 248 -20.29 -11.17 13.64
CA THR A 248 -20.28 -9.89 12.91
C THR A 248 -18.99 -9.08 13.10
N LEU A 249 -18.70 -8.22 12.13
CA LEU A 249 -17.56 -7.30 12.17
C LEU A 249 -17.70 -6.30 13.33
N GLU A 250 -18.92 -5.82 13.59
CA GLU A 250 -19.26 -4.90 14.66
C GLU A 250 -19.00 -5.52 16.03
N GLU A 251 -19.35 -6.78 16.24
CA GLU A 251 -19.03 -7.49 17.48
C GLU A 251 -17.53 -7.70 17.64
N ALA A 252 -16.81 -8.01 16.56
CA ALA A 252 -15.35 -8.11 16.60
C ALA A 252 -14.69 -6.77 16.97
N LEU A 253 -15.18 -5.66 16.42
CA LEU A 253 -14.74 -4.31 16.76
C LEU A 253 -15.08 -3.91 18.19
N ARG A 254 -16.31 -4.22 18.66
CA ARG A 254 -16.69 -4.00 20.06
C ARG A 254 -15.82 -4.81 21.00
N SER A 255 -15.58 -6.08 20.68
CA SER A 255 -14.69 -6.92 21.48
C SER A 255 -13.26 -6.41 21.49
N PHE A 256 -12.80 -5.76 20.42
CA PHE A 256 -11.46 -5.18 20.34
C PHE A 256 -11.26 -4.01 21.33
N ILE A 257 -12.32 -3.26 21.63
CA ILE A 257 -12.27 -2.14 22.59
C ILE A 257 -12.66 -2.54 24.03
N VAL A 258 -13.13 -3.78 24.25
CA VAL A 258 -13.43 -4.26 25.60
C VAL A 258 -12.11 -4.34 26.39
N PRO A 259 -12.00 -3.66 27.54
CA PRO A 259 -10.79 -3.70 28.34
C PRO A 259 -10.62 -5.05 29.02
N GLU A 260 -9.38 -5.50 29.07
CA GLU A 260 -8.94 -6.64 29.88
C GLU A 260 -8.66 -6.19 31.31
N ILE A 261 -8.94 -7.06 32.28
CA ILE A 261 -8.62 -6.83 33.68
C ILE A 261 -7.25 -7.44 33.97
N LEU A 262 -6.37 -6.61 34.51
CA LEU A 262 -5.06 -6.97 35.00
C LEU A 262 -5.18 -7.26 36.50
N ASP A 263 -5.33 -8.52 36.88
CA ASP A 263 -5.48 -9.00 38.26
C ASP A 263 -4.45 -10.07 38.64
N ASP A 264 -4.46 -10.48 39.90
CA ASP A 264 -3.63 -11.54 40.49
C ASP A 264 -2.13 -11.45 40.11
N LYS A 265 -1.68 -12.29 39.18
CA LYS A 265 -0.27 -12.39 38.77
C LYS A 265 0.12 -11.33 37.73
N ASN A 266 -0.85 -10.66 37.14
CA ASN A 266 -0.67 -9.67 36.07
C ASN A 266 -0.98 -8.24 36.55
N GLN A 267 -0.99 -8.00 37.86
CA GLN A 267 -1.28 -6.69 38.44
C GLN A 267 -0.37 -5.58 37.89
N TYR A 268 -0.98 -4.41 37.67
CA TYR A 268 -0.30 -3.23 37.17
C TYR A 268 0.40 -2.49 38.31
N ASN A 269 1.70 -2.20 38.15
CA ASN A 269 2.42 -1.41 39.14
C ASN A 269 2.07 0.08 38.98
N CYS A 270 1.18 0.58 39.85
CA CYS A 270 0.67 1.92 39.73
C CYS A 270 1.62 2.95 40.36
N GLU A 271 2.10 3.92 39.58
CA GLU A 271 2.99 4.99 40.05
C GLU A 271 2.34 5.88 41.13
N ARG A 272 1.02 6.02 41.12
CA ARG A 272 0.30 6.83 42.12
C ARG A 272 0.08 6.08 43.43
N CYS A 273 -0.20 4.77 43.36
CA CYS A 273 -0.38 3.93 44.55
C CYS A 273 0.94 3.39 45.11
N GLN A 274 2.02 3.41 44.31
CA GLN A 274 3.34 2.85 44.63
C GLN A 274 3.27 1.36 45.05
N LYS A 275 2.34 0.62 44.47
CA LYS A 275 2.12 -0.81 44.71
C LYS A 275 1.47 -1.48 43.48
N PRO A 276 1.55 -2.82 43.35
CA PRO A 276 0.75 -3.56 42.39
C PRO A 276 -0.74 -3.40 42.74
N CYS A 277 -1.52 -3.02 41.73
CA CYS A 277 -2.96 -2.80 41.81
C CYS A 277 -3.65 -3.47 40.64
N ASP A 278 -4.90 -3.84 40.84
CA ASP A 278 -5.75 -4.27 39.75
C ASP A 278 -6.01 -3.08 38.81
N ALA A 279 -5.96 -3.31 37.51
CA ALA A 279 -6.15 -2.28 36.51
C ALA A 279 -6.96 -2.78 35.31
N LYS A 280 -7.57 -1.85 34.58
CA LYS A 280 -8.20 -2.11 33.30
C LYS A 280 -7.27 -1.64 32.19
N LYS A 281 -6.88 -2.52 31.29
CA LYS A 281 -6.11 -2.19 30.10
C LYS A 281 -6.97 -2.38 28.86
N GLY A 282 -6.99 -1.41 27.96
CA GLY A 282 -7.79 -1.54 26.73
C GLY A 282 -7.42 -0.51 25.69
N PHE A 283 -8.10 -0.62 24.55
CA PHE A 283 -8.01 0.33 23.45
C PHE A 283 -9.30 1.12 23.30
N SER A 284 -9.18 2.36 22.85
CA SER A 284 -10.32 3.19 22.45
C SER A 284 -9.98 3.93 21.16
N PHE A 285 -10.94 4.11 20.26
CA PHE A 285 -10.69 4.84 19.02
C PHE A 285 -10.73 6.34 19.31
N LYS A 286 -9.60 7.02 19.09
CA LYS A 286 -9.53 8.48 19.13
C LYS A 286 -9.89 9.08 17.78
N LYS A 287 -9.38 8.50 16.70
CA LYS A 287 -9.64 8.98 15.33
C LYS A 287 -9.74 7.80 14.39
N LEU A 288 -10.80 7.77 13.58
CA LEU A 288 -10.92 6.83 12.48
C LEU A 288 -10.25 7.39 11.21
N PRO A 289 -9.61 6.55 10.38
CA PRO A 289 -9.04 6.97 9.12
C PRO A 289 -10.15 7.26 8.09
N TYR A 290 -9.80 7.99 7.03
CA TYR A 290 -10.69 8.18 5.89
C TYR A 290 -10.91 6.85 5.13
N ILE A 291 -9.85 6.05 4.97
CA ILE A 291 -9.92 4.69 4.44
C ILE A 291 -9.54 3.71 5.55
N LEU A 292 -10.52 2.95 6.02
CA LEU A 292 -10.33 1.94 7.06
C LEU A 292 -9.93 0.59 6.46
N THR A 293 -8.69 0.18 6.72
CA THR A 293 -8.21 -1.18 6.39
C THR A 293 -8.39 -2.08 7.61
N ILE A 294 -9.11 -3.20 7.43
CA ILE A 294 -9.31 -4.21 8.48
C ILE A 294 -8.67 -5.52 8.04
N ALA A 295 -7.74 -6.02 8.86
CA ALA A 295 -7.09 -7.31 8.66
C ALA A 295 -7.72 -8.35 9.61
N LEU A 296 -8.55 -9.24 9.07
CA LEU A 296 -9.12 -10.34 9.84
C LEU A 296 -8.05 -11.42 10.11
N LYS A 297 -7.67 -11.58 11.37
CA LYS A 297 -6.70 -12.59 11.82
C LYS A 297 -7.35 -13.97 11.82
N ARG A 298 -7.34 -14.60 10.63
CA ARG A 298 -7.91 -15.93 10.36
C ARG A 298 -6.91 -17.07 10.47
N PHE A 299 -5.71 -16.81 10.95
CA PHE A 299 -4.71 -17.86 11.11
C PHE A 299 -4.17 -17.85 12.53
N GLU A 300 -4.27 -19.00 13.17
CA GLU A 300 -3.77 -19.21 14.52
C GLU A 300 -2.70 -20.30 14.51
N PHE A 301 -1.72 -20.17 15.40
CA PHE A 301 -0.70 -21.18 15.57
C PHE A 301 -1.15 -22.16 16.66
N ASN A 302 -1.36 -23.43 16.30
CA ASN A 302 -1.62 -24.47 17.27
C ASN A 302 -0.27 -24.91 17.86
N TRP A 303 -0.01 -24.53 19.11
CA TRP A 303 1.24 -24.84 19.81
C TRP A 303 1.43 -26.33 20.09
N GLU A 304 0.35 -27.09 20.27
CA GLU A 304 0.42 -28.54 20.51
C GLU A 304 0.86 -29.29 19.26
N ARG A 305 0.37 -28.87 18.10
CA ARG A 305 0.65 -29.51 16.80
C ARG A 305 1.75 -28.82 16.01
N LEU A 306 2.32 -27.72 16.52
CA LEU A 306 3.29 -26.85 15.85
C LEU A 306 2.88 -26.50 14.41
N THR A 307 1.58 -26.29 14.18
CA THR A 307 1.01 -26.05 12.85
C THR A 307 0.15 -24.80 12.84
N ARG A 308 0.22 -24.04 11.74
CA ARG A 308 -0.68 -22.92 11.46
C ARG A 308 -2.00 -23.48 10.96
N HIS A 309 -3.11 -23.10 11.58
CA HIS A 309 -4.43 -23.52 11.16
C HIS A 309 -5.29 -22.31 10.80
N LYS A 310 -6.16 -22.48 9.80
CA LYS A 310 -7.05 -21.45 9.30
C LYS A 310 -8.39 -21.50 10.03
N LEU A 311 -8.83 -20.36 10.53
CA LEU A 311 -10.15 -20.13 11.09
C LEU A 311 -11.16 -19.93 9.95
N ASN A 312 -12.01 -20.94 9.77
CA ASN A 312 -13.08 -20.94 8.77
C ASN A 312 -14.41 -20.46 9.34
N ASP A 313 -14.41 -19.89 10.56
CA ASP A 313 -15.62 -19.35 11.18
C ASP A 313 -16.23 -18.25 10.32
N LYS A 314 -17.56 -18.26 10.25
CA LYS A 314 -18.35 -17.28 9.51
C LYS A 314 -18.19 -15.91 10.18
N VAL A 315 -17.80 -14.91 9.40
CA VAL A 315 -17.82 -13.50 9.80
C VAL A 315 -18.67 -12.75 8.79
N ILE A 316 -19.67 -12.04 9.29
CA ILE A 316 -20.62 -11.22 8.55
C ILE A 316 -20.12 -9.78 8.66
N PHE A 317 -20.01 -9.08 7.54
CA PHE A 317 -19.67 -7.66 7.53
C PHE A 317 -20.79 -6.92 6.78
N PRO A 318 -21.30 -5.80 7.33
CA PRO A 318 -22.36 -5.04 6.69
C PRO A 318 -21.80 -4.28 5.48
N MET A 319 -22.70 -3.82 4.61
CA MET A 319 -22.33 -2.85 3.57
C MET A 319 -22.04 -1.47 4.15
N VAL A 320 -22.73 -1.12 5.25
CA VAL A 320 -22.57 0.15 5.97
C VAL A 320 -22.21 -0.19 7.42
N LEU A 321 -21.02 0.22 7.84
CA LEU A 321 -20.49 -0.01 9.18
C LEU A 321 -20.60 1.28 10.00
N ASP A 322 -21.38 1.26 11.08
CA ASP A 322 -21.44 2.35 12.04
C ASP A 322 -20.42 2.12 13.16
N MET A 323 -19.50 3.07 13.32
CA MET A 323 -18.45 3.04 14.36
C MET A 323 -18.54 4.23 15.32
N ASN A 324 -19.58 5.07 15.24
CA ASN A 324 -19.68 6.28 16.05
C ASN A 324 -19.66 5.96 17.55
N ASP A 325 -20.35 4.90 17.97
CA ASP A 325 -20.41 4.44 19.37
C ASP A 325 -19.08 3.88 19.90
N MET A 326 -18.11 3.62 19.01
CA MET A 326 -16.81 3.03 19.36
C MET A 326 -15.70 4.08 19.45
N VAL A 327 -15.98 5.31 19.00
CA VAL A 327 -15.06 6.45 19.09
C VAL A 327 -15.29 7.14 20.42
N ASP A 328 -14.21 7.42 21.15
CA ASP A 328 -14.29 8.15 22.41
C ASP A 328 -14.96 9.52 22.17
N SER A 329 -16.17 9.68 22.70
CA SER A 329 -17.04 10.86 22.52
C SER A 329 -16.56 12.13 23.22
N ASN A 330 -15.37 12.10 23.83
CA ASN A 330 -14.65 13.30 24.27
C ASN A 330 -14.08 14.13 23.10
N ILE A 331 -14.45 13.79 21.86
CA ILE A 331 -14.05 14.46 20.61
C ILE A 331 -15.31 14.92 19.86
N SER A 332 -16.30 15.44 20.59
CA SER A 332 -17.32 16.29 19.98
C SER A 332 -16.81 17.73 19.90
N ALA A 333 -16.63 18.19 18.67
CA ALA A 333 -16.46 19.58 18.23
C ALA A 333 -15.11 20.26 18.58
N ALA A 334 -14.17 20.21 17.64
CA ALA A 334 -13.37 21.41 17.38
C ALA A 334 -14.22 22.36 16.50
N PRO A 335 -14.31 23.66 16.85
CA PRO A 335 -15.21 24.63 16.20
C PRO A 335 -14.86 24.93 14.75
#